data_AF-A0A2X2JX41-F1
#
_entry.id   AF-A0A2X2JX41-F1
#
_cell.length_a   1.000
_cell.length_b   1.000
_cell.length_c   1.000
_cell.angle_alpha   90.00
_cell.angle_beta   90.00
_cell.angle_gamma   90.00
#
_symmetry.space_group_name_H-M   'P 1'
#
loop_
_entity.id
_entity.type
_entity.pdbx_description
1 polymer ?
#
loop_
_entity_poly.entity_id
_entity_poly.type
_entity_poly.pdbx_seq_one_letter_code
_entity_poly.pdbx_strand_id
1 'polypeptide(L)' 'MFFKNLETKVLTMGFIDDLLYPDDQVRALGERFKYHRHFFVPDNVGHDGFLLNFSTWAPNLYHFLNLKHFKRK' A
#
# COMPACT_ATOMS: atom_id res chain seq x y z
N MET A 1 12.03 14.25 8.24
CA MET A 1 13.08 13.29 7.82
C MET A 1 13.09 11.97 8.63
N PHE A 2 12.27 11.82 9.69
CA PHE A 2 12.25 10.67 10.62
C PHE A 2 12.06 9.28 9.94
N PHE A 3 11.14 9.16 8.98
CA PHE A 3 10.79 7.85 8.39
C PHE A 3 11.85 7.22 7.47
N LYS A 4 12.83 7.99 7.00
CA LYS A 4 13.90 7.49 6.11
C LYS A 4 14.98 6.69 6.82
N ASN A 5 15.01 6.71 8.16
CA ASN A 5 15.95 5.93 8.96
C ASN A 5 15.35 4.61 9.46
N LEU A 6 14.08 4.32 9.14
CA LEU A 6 13.44 3.06 9.50
C LEU A 6 13.75 1.99 8.45
N GLU A 7 14.19 0.80 8.89
CA GLU A 7 14.42 -0.35 8.01
C GLU A 7 13.12 -1.13 7.68
N THR A 8 11.98 -0.72 8.26
CA THR A 8 10.67 -1.32 7.97
C THR A 8 10.34 -1.24 6.49
N LYS A 9 9.93 -2.36 5.91
CA LYS A 9 9.39 -2.43 4.54
C LYS A 9 7.91 -2.07 4.61
N VAL A 10 7.53 -0.96 4.00
CA VAL A 10 6.14 -0.46 4.02
C VAL A 10 5.45 -0.80 2.71
N LEU A 11 4.25 -1.34 2.80
CA LEU A 11 3.32 -1.47 1.69
C LEU A 11 2.15 -0.52 1.95
N THR A 12 1.90 0.42 1.05
CA THR A 12 0.66 1.18 1.05
C THR A 12 -0.28 0.65 -0.03
N MET A 13 -1.57 0.64 0.25
CA MET A 13 -2.61 0.26 -0.71
C MET A 13 -3.65 1.38 -0.74
N GLY A 14 -3.90 1.94 -1.92
CA GLY A 14 -4.96 2.92 -2.15
C GLY A 14 -6.03 2.33 -3.06
N PHE A 15 -7.26 2.83 -2.92
CA PHE A 15 -8.44 2.30 -3.61
C PHE A 15 -8.94 3.32 -4.63
N ILE A 16 -9.47 2.83 -5.75
CA ILE A 16 -10.07 3.68 -6.78
C ILE A 16 -11.22 4.51 -6.19
N ASP A 17 -11.29 5.79 -6.56
CA ASP A 17 -12.37 6.72 -6.19
C ASP A 17 -12.67 6.85 -4.68
N ASP A 18 -11.71 6.51 -3.80
CA ASP A 18 -11.84 6.77 -2.37
C ASP A 18 -11.65 8.28 -2.08
N LEU A 19 -12.74 8.96 -1.71
CA LEU A 19 -12.73 10.38 -1.39
C LEU A 19 -12.21 10.68 0.03
N LEU A 20 -12.21 9.69 0.93
CA LEU A 20 -11.80 9.85 2.31
C LEU A 20 -10.29 9.62 2.47
N TYR A 21 -9.76 8.61 1.77
CA TYR A 21 -8.33 8.31 1.69
C TYR A 21 -7.87 8.19 0.23
N PRO A 22 -7.70 9.34 -0.46
CA PRO A 22 -7.27 9.37 -1.85
C PRO A 22 -5.95 8.62 -2.08
N ASP A 23 -5.91 7.83 -3.16
CA ASP A 23 -4.77 7.00 -3.53
C ASP A 23 -3.45 7.79 -3.63
N ASP A 24 -3.51 8.99 -4.22
CA ASP A 24 -2.36 9.87 -4.40
C ASP A 24 -1.72 10.26 -3.06
N GLN A 25 -2.52 10.55 -2.04
CA GLN A 25 -2.05 10.88 -0.69
C GLN A 25 -1.51 9.65 0.04
N VAL A 26 -2.17 8.50 -0.10
CA VAL A 26 -1.73 7.22 0.50
C VAL A 26 -0.39 6.79 -0.11
N ARG A 27 -0.21 6.95 -1.42
CA ARG A 27 1.06 6.73 -2.10
C ARG A 27 2.14 7.66 -1.60
N ALA A 28 1.85 8.97 -1.54
CA ALA A 28 2.80 9.98 -1.08
C ALA A 28 3.27 9.72 0.36
N LEU A 29 2.40 9.19 1.24
CA LEU A 29 2.77 8.76 2.58
C LEU A 29 3.81 7.63 2.56
N GLY A 30 3.59 6.60 1.74
CA GLY A 30 4.52 5.47 1.60
C GLY A 30 5.92 5.91 1.14
N GLU A 31 5.98 6.85 0.20
CA GLU A 31 7.24 7.40 -0.35
C GLU A 31 8.12 8.12 0.69
N ARG A 32 7.58 8.40 1.88
CA ARG A 32 8.36 8.97 3.00
C ARG A 32 9.28 7.95 3.68
N PHE A 33 9.05 6.65 3.52
CA PHE A 33 9.85 5.58 4.12
C PHE A 33 11.06 5.21 3.25
N LYS A 34 12.08 4.56 3.84
CA LYS A 34 13.28 4.09 3.13
C LYS A 34 12.95 2.97 2.15
N TYR A 35 12.17 1.99 2.60
CA TYR A 35 11.69 0.87 1.81
C TYR A 35 10.18 0.96 1.72
N HIS A 36 9.68 1.27 0.53
CA HIS A 36 8.25 1.36 0.31
C HIS A 36 7.87 0.70 -1.02
N ARG A 37 6.63 0.22 -1.08
CA ARG A 37 5.95 -0.17 -2.30
C ARG A 37 4.50 0.28 -2.18
N HIS A 38 3.86 0.53 -3.30
CA HIS A 38 2.48 0.95 -3.36
C HIS A 38 1.72 0.07 -4.35
N PHE A 39 0.49 -0.31 -4.00
CA PHE A 39 -0.43 -1.06 -4.86
C PHE A 39 -1.77 -0.33 -4.96
N PHE A 40 -2.20 -0.05 -6.19
CA PHE A 40 -3.50 0.53 -6.47
C PHE A 40 -4.54 -0.58 -6.63
N VAL A 41 -5.60 -0.53 -5.82
CA VAL A 41 -6.71 -1.48 -5.84
C VAL A 41 -7.78 -0.94 -6.81
N PRO A 42 -8.00 -1.58 -7.98
CA PRO A 42 -8.91 -1.08 -9.01
C PRO A 42 -10.39 -1.39 -8.73
N ASP A 43 -10.73 -1.65 -7.47
CA ASP A 43 -12.08 -1.96 -7.00
C ASP A 43 -12.27 -1.29 -5.64
N ASN A 44 -13.46 -0.73 -5.40
CA ASN A 44 -13.80 -0.04 -4.17
C ASN A 44 -15.27 -0.26 -3.84
N VAL A 45 -15.52 -0.98 -2.74
CA VAL A 45 -16.86 -1.19 -2.16
C VAL A 45 -17.16 -0.20 -1.03
N GLY A 46 -16.43 0.92 -1.00
CA GLY A 46 -16.37 1.88 0.10
C GLY A 46 -15.18 1.60 1.03
N HIS A 47 -14.64 2.67 1.65
CA HIS A 47 -13.51 2.58 2.58
C HIS A 47 -13.68 1.47 3.63
N ASP A 48 -14.85 1.43 4.28
CA ASP A 48 -15.17 0.46 5.33
C ASP A 48 -15.28 -0.98 4.82
N GLY A 49 -15.43 -1.16 3.50
CA GLY A 49 -15.59 -2.43 2.83
C GLY A 49 -14.28 -3.09 2.38
N PHE A 50 -13.11 -2.53 2.70
CA PHE A 50 -11.82 -3.08 2.25
C PHE A 50 -11.59 -4.54 2.68
N LEU A 51 -12.22 -5.00 3.77
CA LEU A 51 -12.18 -6.39 4.20
C LEU A 51 -13.05 -7.31 3.34
N LEU A 52 -14.14 -6.78 2.78
CA LEU A 52 -15.10 -7.54 1.97
C LEU A 52 -14.54 -7.85 0.58
N ASN A 53 -13.72 -6.96 0.01
CA ASN A 53 -13.08 -7.16 -1.29
C ASN A 53 -11.63 -7.68 -1.19
N PHE A 54 -11.31 -8.44 -0.14
CA PHE A 54 -9.98 -9.05 0.08
C PHE A 54 -9.39 -9.70 -1.18
N SER A 55 -10.22 -10.34 -1.99
CA SER A 55 -9.81 -10.99 -3.24
C SER A 55 -9.08 -10.07 -4.24
N THR A 56 -9.32 -8.76 -4.22
CA THR A 56 -8.75 -7.80 -5.18
C THR A 56 -7.34 -7.34 -4.81
N TRP A 57 -6.97 -7.39 -3.53
CA TRP A 57 -5.69 -6.86 -3.05
C TRP A 57 -4.83 -7.88 -2.27
N ALA A 58 -5.43 -8.91 -1.69
CA ALA A 58 -4.71 -9.91 -0.91
C ALA A 58 -3.61 -10.67 -1.66
N PRO A 59 -3.76 -11.02 -2.95
CA PRO A 59 -2.66 -11.63 -3.70
C PRO A 59 -1.41 -10.74 -3.74
N ASN A 60 -1.58 -9.42 -3.77
CA ASN A 60 -0.48 -8.45 -3.73
C ASN A 60 0.14 -8.33 -2.32
N LEU A 61 -0.67 -8.41 -1.27
CA LEU A 61 -0.17 -8.55 0.10
C LEU A 61 0.68 -9.83 0.24
N TYR A 62 0.17 -10.97 -0.21
CA TYR A 62 0.89 -12.24 -0.18
C TYR A 62 2.21 -12.15 -0.96
N HIS A 63 2.21 -11.54 -2.14
CA HIS A 63 3.44 -11.29 -2.90
C HIS A 63 4.45 -10.46 -2.10
N PHE A 64 4.01 -9.39 -1.43
CA PHE A 64 4.86 -8.55 -0.61
C PHE A 64 5.44 -9.30 0.60
N LEU A 65 4.63 -10.10 1.29
CA LEU A 65 5.06 -10.91 2.44
C LEU A 65 6.11 -11.96 2.05
N ASN A 66 6.05 -12.48 0.82
CA ASN A 66 7.01 -13.47 0.31
C ASN A 66 8.29 -12.87 -0.30
N LEU A 67 8.50 -11.55 -0.20
CA LEU A 67 9.71 -10.90 -0.70
C LEU A 67 10.95 -11.33 0.10
N LYS A 68 11.66 -12.35 -0.40
CA LYS A 68 12.98 -12.78 0.10
C LYS A 68 14.04 -11.68 -0.02
N HIS A 69 13.89 -10.79 -0.99
CA HIS A 69 14.77 -9.64 -1.20
C HIS A 69 13.93 -8.39 -1.49
N PHE A 70 14.21 -7.31 -0.78
CA PHE A 70 13.56 -6.03 -1.01
C PHE A 70 14.58 -5.06 -1.59
N LYS A 71 14.45 -4.74 -2.87
CA LYS A 71 15.31 -3.74 -3.52
C LYS A 71 14.77 -2.35 -3.22
N ARG A 72 15.66 -1.43 -2.84
CA ARG A 72 15.34 0.00 -2.78
C ARG A 72 15.00 0.47 -4.20
N LYS A 73 13.83 1.06 -4.40
CA LYS A 73 13.49 1.79 -5.62
C LYS A 73 14.01 3.22 -5.52
#